data_AF-A0A151AG68-F1
#
_entry.id   AF-A0A151AG68-F1
#
_cell.length_a   1.000
_cell.length_b   1.000
_cell.length_c   1.000
_cell.angle_alpha   90.00
_cell.angle_beta   90.00
_cell.angle_gamma   90.00
#
_symmetry.space_group_name_H-M   'P 1'
#
loop_
_entity.id
_entity.type
_entity.pdbx_description
1 polymer ?
#
loop_
_entity_poly.entity_id
_entity_poly.type
_entity_poly.pdbx_seq_one_letter_code
_entity_poly.pdbx_strand_id
1 'polypeptide(L)'
;MVRLDTTTVGSGFIGVGLAHLLAPRVLLATARYAYRRLLAADFDVNERTERRVRAIGLVMLALGTIVATANRSVSVVIDRT
;
A
#
# COMPACT_ATOMS: atom_id res chain seq x y z
N MET A 1 -22.31 8.65 -6.58
CA MET A 1 -21.26 9.12 -7.52
C MET A 1 -20.05 9.55 -6.69
N VAL A 2 -18.94 8.81 -6.76
CA VAL A 2 -17.70 9.17 -6.03
C VAL A 2 -16.69 9.67 -7.06
N ARG A 3 -16.24 10.92 -6.93
CA ARG A 3 -15.13 11.46 -7.74
C ARG A 3 -13.83 11.19 -7.00
N LEU A 4 -12.94 10.43 -7.62
CA LEU A 4 -11.59 10.21 -7.15
C LEU A 4 -10.63 11.01 -8.03
N ASP A 5 -9.92 11.93 -7.39
CA ASP A 5 -8.87 12.69 -8.04
C ASP A 5 -7.60 11.84 -8.10
N THR A 6 -6.93 11.77 -9.26
CA THR A 6 -5.68 11.01 -9.38
C THR A 6 -4.59 11.51 -8.44
N THR A 7 -4.60 12.78 -8.06
CA THR A 7 -3.69 13.32 -7.05
C THR A 7 -3.98 12.71 -5.68
N THR A 8 -5.25 12.60 -5.28
CA THR A 8 -5.61 11.97 -3.99
C THR A 8 -5.21 10.49 -3.96
N VAL A 9 -5.49 9.77 -5.05
CA VAL A 9 -5.11 8.35 -5.18
C VAL A 9 -3.59 8.21 -5.17
N GLY A 10 -2.88 9.02 -5.96
CA GLY A 10 -1.42 9.00 -6.06
C GLY A 10 -0.73 9.33 -4.75
N SER A 11 -1.19 10.37 -4.03
CA SER A 11 -0.70 10.71 -2.69
C SER A 11 -0.91 9.57 -1.69
N GLY A 12 -2.04 8.86 -1.78
CA GLY A 12 -2.29 7.65 -0.99
C GLY A 12 -1.24 6.56 -1.25
N PHE A 13 -0.96 6.26 -2.51
CA PHE A 13 0.08 5.29 -2.90
C PHE A 13 1.48 5.71 -2.43
N ILE A 14 1.81 7.00 -2.52
CA ILE A 14 3.08 7.55 -2.03
C ILE A 14 3.20 7.34 -0.52
N GLY A 15 2.16 7.70 0.25
CA GLY A 15 2.17 7.54 1.70
C GLY A 15 2.33 6.08 2.14
N VAL A 16 1.60 5.17 1.52
CA VAL A 16 1.72 3.73 1.80
C VAL A 16 3.10 3.21 1.37
N GLY A 17 3.62 3.64 0.22
CA GLY A 17 4.95 3.27 -0.26
C GLY A 17 6.06 3.70 0.70
N LEU A 18 5.98 4.92 1.23
CA LEU A 18 6.91 5.41 2.26
C LEU A 18 6.84 4.60 3.55
N ALA A 19 5.64 4.23 4.01
CA ALA A 19 5.48 3.37 5.19
C ALA A 19 6.19 2.03 5.00
N HIS A 20 6.07 1.41 3.81
CA HIS A 20 6.73 0.15 3.46
C HIS A 20 8.25 0.27 3.36
N LEU A 21 8.76 1.43 2.92
CA LEU A 21 10.19 1.68 2.78
C LEU A 21 10.85 1.95 4.14
N LEU A 22 10.22 2.79 4.97
CA LEU A 22 10.79 3.32 6.21
C LEU A 22 10.51 2.42 7.43
N ALA A 23 9.35 1.77 7.47
CA ALA A 23 8.90 0.99 8.63
C ALA A 23 8.58 -0.49 8.31
N PRO A 24 9.41 -1.22 7.53
CA PRO A 24 9.10 -2.59 7.14
C PRO A 24 8.98 -3.53 8.34
N ARG A 25 9.78 -3.31 9.39
CA ARG A 25 9.73 -4.11 10.63
C ARG A 25 8.41 -3.97 11.38
N VAL A 26 7.89 -2.74 11.46
CA VAL A 26 6.61 -2.46 12.14
C VAL A 26 5.48 -3.12 11.35
N LEU A 27 5.45 -2.92 10.03
CA LEU A 27 4.49 -3.58 9.14
C LEU A 27 4.51 -5.10 9.28
N LEU A 28 5.71 -5.69 9.31
CA LEU A 28 5.87 -7.14 9.45
C LEU A 28 5.46 -7.64 10.83
N ALA A 29 5.71 -6.88 11.91
CA ALA A 29 5.24 -7.22 13.24
C ALA A 29 3.71 -7.16 13.33
N THR A 30 3.09 -6.10 12.79
CA THR A 30 1.63 -5.97 12.73
C THR A 30 1.02 -7.09 11.89
N ALA A 31 1.60 -7.39 10.73
CA ALA A 31 1.16 -8.50 9.88
C ALA A 31 1.27 -9.84 10.62
N ARG A 32 2.42 -10.13 11.24
CA ARG A 32 2.61 -11.37 12.01
C ARG A 32 1.56 -11.52 13.12
N TYR A 33 1.29 -10.46 13.87
CA TYR A 33 0.25 -10.46 14.90
C TYR A 33 -1.14 -10.71 14.31
N ALA A 34 -1.50 -9.98 13.26
CA ALA A 34 -2.81 -10.10 12.62
C ALA A 34 -3.02 -11.49 12.01
N TYR A 35 -2.02 -12.03 11.31
CA TYR A 35 -2.07 -13.37 10.72
C TYR A 35 -2.20 -14.45 11.79
N ARG A 36 -1.42 -14.35 12.86
CA ARG A 36 -1.54 -15.29 13.98
C ARG A 36 -2.92 -15.23 14.62
N ARG A 37 -3.49 -14.02 14.78
CA ARG A 37 -4.76 -13.83 15.50
C ARG A 37 -6.00 -14.17 14.68
N LEU A 38 -5.99 -13.85 13.39
CA LEU A 38 -7.15 -13.94 12.49
C LEU A 38 -7.10 -15.15 11.55
N LEU A 39 -5.90 -15.58 11.16
CA LEU A 39 -5.71 -16.69 10.21
C LEU A 39 -5.06 -17.93 10.85
N ALA A 40 -4.68 -17.88 12.13
CA ALA A 40 -3.91 -18.92 12.82
C ALA A 40 -2.65 -19.37 12.05
N ALA A 41 -2.07 -18.46 11.25
CA ALA A 41 -0.88 -18.71 10.45
C ALA A 41 0.34 -18.10 11.13
N ASP A 42 1.42 -18.88 11.26
CA ASP A 42 2.71 -18.36 11.73
C ASP A 42 3.53 -17.86 10.53
N PHE A 43 4.12 -16.69 10.70
CA PHE A 43 4.82 -16.00 9.63
C PHE A 43 6.26 -15.73 10.06
N ASP A 44 7.21 -16.38 9.38
CA ASP A 44 8.62 -16.22 9.66
C ASP A 44 9.20 -14.99 8.95
N VAL A 45 9.75 -14.08 9.74
CA VAL A 45 10.26 -12.79 9.26
C VAL A 45 11.78 -12.87 9.21
N ASN A 46 12.33 -12.81 8.01
CA ASN A 46 13.76 -12.75 7.77
C ASN A 46 14.14 -11.52 6.93
N GLU A 47 15.44 -11.29 6.76
CA GLU A 47 15.95 -10.15 5.98
C GLU A 47 15.46 -10.12 4.53
N ARG A 48 15.22 -11.28 3.91
CA ARG A 48 14.69 -11.35 2.55
C ARG A 48 13.24 -10.86 2.50
N THR A 49 12.45 -11.18 3.51
CA THR A 49 11.10 -10.65 3.69
C THR A 49 11.11 -9.14 3.87
N GLU A 50 12.00 -8.60 4.71
CA GLU A 50 12.17 -7.14 4.87
C GLU A 50 12.51 -6.45 3.53
N ARG A 51 13.46 -7.00 2.76
CA ARG A 51 13.83 -6.45 1.44
C ARG A 51 12.67 -6.45 0.45
N ARG A 52 11.82 -7.48 0.46
CA ARG A 52 10.62 -7.56 -0.38
C ARG A 52 9.59 -6.49 -0.01
N VAL A 53 9.35 -6.26 1.28
CA VAL A 53 8.45 -5.19 1.75
C VAL A 53 8.96 -3.82 1.29
N ARG A 54 10.27 -3.56 1.41
CA ARG A 54 10.88 -2.33 0.90
C ARG A 54 10.73 -2.19 -0.63
N ALA A 55 10.92 -3.28 -1.37
CA ALA A 55 10.74 -3.29 -2.82
C ALA A 55 9.29 -2.97 -3.23
N ILE A 56 8.30 -3.53 -2.52
CA ILE A 56 6.88 -3.16 -2.69
C ILE A 56 6.68 -1.66 -2.43
N GLY A 57 7.31 -1.13 -1.37
CA GLY A 57 7.28 0.30 -1.07
C GLY A 57 7.80 1.17 -2.22
N LEU A 58 8.91 0.77 -2.85
CA LEU A 58 9.46 1.46 -4.03
C LEU A 58 8.51 1.40 -5.23
N VAL A 59 7.90 0.25 -5.49
CA VAL A 59 6.92 0.10 -6.58
C VAL A 59 5.70 0.99 -6.34
N MET A 60 5.18 1.02 -5.11
CA MET A 60 4.05 1.88 -4.74
C MET A 60 4.40 3.36 -4.87
N LEU A 61 5.60 3.76 -4.47
CA LEU A 61 6.10 5.13 -4.65
C LEU A 61 6.16 5.54 -6.13
N ALA A 62 6.70 4.66 -6.99
CA ALA A 62 6.77 4.92 -8.42
C ALA A 62 5.36 5.06 -9.03
N LEU A 63 4.46 4.12 -8.73
CA LEU A 63 3.08 4.15 -9.20
C LEU A 63 2.34 5.38 -8.69
N GLY A 64 2.46 5.70 -7.40
CA GLY A 64 1.80 6.86 -6.80
C GLY A 64 2.26 8.18 -7.41
N THR A 65 3.55 8.30 -7.73
CA THR A 65 4.10 9.48 -8.41
C THR A 65 3.56 9.62 -9.83
N ILE A 66 3.55 8.54 -10.61
CA ILE A 66 3.00 8.51 -11.97
C ILE A 66 1.51 8.84 -11.97
N VAL A 67 0.74 8.28 -11.04
CA VAL A 67 -0.70 8.51 -10.92
C VAL A 67 -0.97 9.95 -10.46
N ALA A 68 -0.24 10.47 -9.47
CA ALA A 68 -0.43 11.84 -8.99
C ALA A 68 -0.16 12.89 -10.07
N THR A 69 0.78 12.62 -10.97
CA THR A 69 1.14 13.51 -12.08
C THR A 69 0.20 13.42 -13.28
N ALA A 70 -0.66 12.40 -13.35
CA ALA A 70 -1.59 12.22 -14.46
C ALA A 70 -2.71 13.28 -14.53
N ASN A 71 -2.95 14.02 -13.44
CA ASN A 71 -3.86 15.18 -13.35
C ASN A 71 -5.26 14.95 -14.00
N ARG A 72 -5.87 13.79 -13.73
CA ARG A 72 -7.19 13.39 -14.25
C ARG A 72 -8.18 13.18 -13.10
N SER A 73 -9.45 13.53 -13.30
CA SER A 73 -10.52 13.15 -12.37
C SER A 73 -11.31 11.95 -12.91
N VAL A 74 -11.35 10.84 -12.18
CA VAL A 74 -12.12 9.64 -12.55
C VAL A 74 -13.43 9.64 -11.76
N SER A 75 -14.56 9.62 -12.47
CA SER A 75 -15.89 9.46 -11.87
C SER A 75 -16.27 7.98 -11.86
N VAL A 76 -16.38 7.39 -10.67
CA VAL A 76 -16.89 6.02 -10.50
C VAL A 76 -18.38 6.11 -10.14
N VAL A 77 -19.23 5.61 -11.03
CA VAL A 77 -20.64 5.35 -10.72
C VAL A 77 -20.70 3.97 -10.08
N ILE A 78 -20.86 3.94 -8.76
CA ILE A 78 -21.12 2.70 -8.04
C ILE A 78 -22.61 2.44 -8.20
N ASP A 79 -22.95 1.52 -9.10
CA ASP A 79 -24.29 0.98 -9.18
C ASP A 79 -24.49 0.05 -7.97
N ARG A 80 -25.48 0.35 -7.13
CA ARG A 80 -25.87 -0.54 -6.03
C ARG A 80 -27.10 -1.31 -6.50
N THR A 81 -26.86 -2.50 -7.03
CA THR A 81 -27.89 -3.53 -7.18
C THR A 81 -28.33 -4.10 -5.84
#